data_AF-A0A3C1N7D9-F1
#
_entry.id   AF-A0A3C1N7D9-F1
#
_cell.length_a   1.000
_cell.length_b   1.000
_cell.length_c   1.000
_cell.angle_alpha   90.00
_cell.angle_beta   90.00
_cell.angle_gamma   90.00
#
_symmetry.space_group_name_H-M   'P 1'
#
loop_
_entity.id
_entity.type
_entity.pdbx_description
1 polymer ?
#
loop_
_entity_poly.entity_id
_entity_poly.type
_entity_poly.pdbx_seq_one_letter_code
_entity_poly.pdbx_strand_id
1 'polypeptide(L)'
;DEVASHQLRYEHSEAHWSTKRECVLAFESVSLWGLPVIARRPIDYATVEPQDARGVFIREGLARDLVRSSATFLSHNRALIATLREEEAKLRSPGSRVDEERVVAFFEMHLPCDISSTATLDSWYRTAPSLARNRLFLARDDVAGDVDFLNAKSFPDFLQVGESSLTLRYCCAPGTDRDGVSVEVPLYLINQLKPAVTDRLIPGFLNDKILMLLKTLPKRFRRLLVPLPDMVETLLPIIKTHPGRLLEALAAATSEQIGIDITPQDFDANALPPHLHLHIELVDEQGGIQRVGNDVDALQRQFGSEGGKRFDTAIAGSIERRDIDEWDFGPLPLKVPGKIGSARVTAYPALAEASGGVAIRLCESLEEAAVCHRLGLHQLILHQLPVQRRLLRRIPEIDRLCLLFVTLGSCKALREDIVHAVLDRAFDCVPEKIRNAELFLELVQMGRSSVAPTVQQLTLEVGEILTQLTKTRSKLADAEQVAPSLVVEVKQQLERLVAPGFVCATPPQWLSQLPRFLRAVALRIDKAMIDPEQDRMRCNRVEPFLARLHTLGSSTLCSPPVVDYRWLVEEYRVSVFAQELKTSRPVSSDRLEKQWQRAMRSDRTT
;
A
#
# COMPACT_ATOMS: atom_id res chain seq x y z
N ASP A 1 -22.87 -70.37 -31.58
CA ASP A 1 -24.34 -70.27 -31.50
C ASP A 1 -24.77 -70.22 -30.06
N GLU A 2 -25.30 -69.07 -29.63
CA GLU A 2 -25.87 -68.91 -28.29
C GLU A 2 -27.20 -69.67 -28.20
N VAL A 3 -27.25 -70.69 -27.35
CA VAL A 3 -28.46 -71.48 -27.13
C VAL A 3 -29.32 -70.77 -26.09
N ALA A 4 -30.58 -70.46 -26.42
CA ALA A 4 -31.60 -69.90 -25.52
C ALA A 4 -31.36 -68.48 -24.95
N SER A 5 -30.75 -67.57 -25.73
CA SER A 5 -30.55 -66.15 -25.36
C SER A 5 -31.83 -65.40 -24.94
N HIS A 6 -33.00 -65.82 -25.44
CA HIS A 6 -34.32 -65.28 -25.07
C HIS A 6 -34.74 -65.53 -23.61
N GLN A 7 -34.06 -66.42 -22.88
CA GLN A 7 -34.36 -66.74 -21.48
C GLN A 7 -33.48 -65.96 -20.49
N LEU A 8 -32.46 -65.26 -21.00
CA LEU A 8 -31.57 -64.45 -20.19
C LEU A 8 -32.22 -63.10 -19.89
N ARG A 9 -32.10 -62.66 -18.65
CA ARG A 9 -32.45 -61.30 -18.21
C ARG A 9 -31.17 -60.51 -18.01
N TYR A 10 -31.10 -59.35 -18.67
CA TYR A 10 -29.99 -58.42 -18.61
C TYR A 10 -30.37 -57.24 -17.73
N GLU A 11 -29.48 -56.86 -16.82
CA GLU A 11 -29.61 -55.66 -15.99
C GLU A 11 -28.32 -54.86 -16.06
N HIS A 12 -28.45 -53.55 -16.27
CA HIS A 12 -27.34 -52.61 -16.37
C HIS A 12 -27.32 -51.67 -15.18
N SER A 13 -26.14 -51.40 -14.65
CA SER A 13 -25.96 -50.55 -13.47
C SER A 13 -24.67 -49.73 -13.53
N GLU A 14 -24.63 -48.65 -12.76
CA GLU A 14 -23.47 -47.77 -12.60
C GLU A 14 -22.92 -47.26 -13.95
N ALA A 15 -23.79 -46.68 -14.78
CA ALA A 15 -23.36 -45.99 -15.99
C ALA A 15 -22.46 -44.80 -15.61
N HIS A 16 -21.25 -44.73 -16.17
CA HIS A 16 -20.26 -43.70 -15.86
C HIS A 16 -19.34 -43.41 -17.05
N TRP A 17 -18.79 -42.21 -17.09
CA TRP A 17 -17.76 -41.83 -18.05
C TRP A 17 -16.41 -42.45 -17.70
N SER A 18 -15.80 -43.15 -18.66
CA SER A 18 -14.43 -43.66 -18.51
C SER A 18 -13.43 -42.77 -19.23
N THR A 19 -12.64 -41.98 -18.48
CA THR A 19 -11.56 -41.16 -19.07
C THR A 19 -10.48 -41.98 -19.78
N LYS A 20 -10.30 -43.25 -19.37
CA LYS A 20 -9.32 -44.16 -19.98
C LYS A 20 -9.82 -44.75 -21.31
N ARG A 21 -11.11 -45.07 -21.41
CA ARG A 21 -11.72 -45.64 -22.63
C ARG A 21 -12.41 -44.60 -23.52
N GLU A 22 -12.59 -43.39 -23.02
CA GLU A 22 -13.21 -42.25 -23.69
C GLU A 22 -14.63 -42.54 -24.22
N CYS A 23 -15.35 -43.37 -23.48
CA CYS A 23 -16.75 -43.75 -23.71
C CYS A 23 -17.49 -43.99 -22.38
N VAL A 24 -18.81 -44.11 -22.45
CA VAL A 24 -19.65 -44.44 -21.30
C VAL A 24 -19.67 -45.95 -21.09
N LEU A 25 -19.30 -46.38 -19.89
CA LEU A 25 -19.31 -47.78 -19.48
C LEU A 25 -20.44 -48.01 -18.49
N ALA A 26 -21.00 -49.21 -18.52
CA ALA A 26 -21.88 -49.72 -17.48
C ALA A 26 -21.47 -51.14 -17.10
N PHE A 27 -21.94 -51.63 -15.96
CA PHE A 27 -21.80 -53.03 -15.61
C PHE A 27 -23.09 -53.79 -15.94
N GLU A 28 -22.92 -54.88 -16.69
CA GLU A 28 -24.00 -55.79 -17.03
C GLU A 28 -23.98 -57.03 -16.14
N SER A 29 -25.15 -57.34 -15.59
CA SER A 29 -25.47 -58.56 -14.87
C SER A 29 -26.44 -59.38 -15.73
N VAL A 30 -26.12 -60.65 -15.94
CA VAL A 30 -26.95 -61.56 -16.74
C VAL A 30 -27.43 -62.69 -15.82
N SER A 31 -28.74 -62.90 -15.78
CA SER A 31 -29.37 -63.96 -14.97
C SER A 31 -30.26 -64.86 -15.81
N LEU A 32 -30.33 -66.13 -15.42
CA LEU A 32 -31.26 -67.12 -15.96
C LEU A 32 -32.14 -67.63 -14.80
N TRP A 33 -33.44 -67.34 -14.84
CA TRP A 33 -34.39 -67.69 -13.77
C TRP A 33 -33.94 -67.27 -12.36
N GLY A 34 -33.30 -66.11 -12.24
CA GLY A 34 -32.79 -65.56 -10.97
C GLY A 34 -31.41 -66.09 -10.54
N LEU A 35 -30.80 -67.02 -11.29
CA LEU A 35 -29.43 -67.46 -11.05
C LEU A 35 -28.44 -66.60 -11.86
N PRO A 36 -27.37 -66.07 -11.24
CA PRO A 36 -26.39 -65.24 -11.93
C PRO A 36 -25.54 -66.09 -12.89
N VAL A 37 -25.59 -65.76 -14.18
CA VAL A 37 -24.71 -66.31 -15.23
C VAL A 37 -23.45 -65.46 -15.36
N ILE A 38 -23.64 -64.13 -15.38
CA ILE A 38 -22.56 -63.14 -15.33
C ILE A 38 -22.91 -62.15 -14.23
N ALA A 39 -22.05 -62.07 -13.22
CA ALA A 39 -22.33 -61.23 -12.06
C ALA A 39 -22.04 -59.74 -12.31
N ARG A 40 -21.01 -59.42 -13.11
CA ARG A 40 -20.59 -58.03 -13.38
C ARG A 40 -19.58 -57.98 -14.53
N ARG A 41 -20.00 -57.63 -15.75
CA ARG A 41 -19.06 -57.36 -16.87
C ARG A 41 -19.13 -55.90 -17.32
N PRO A 42 -18.00 -55.20 -17.54
CA PRO A 42 -18.03 -53.87 -18.11
C PRO A 42 -18.39 -53.94 -19.59
N ILE A 43 -19.39 -53.19 -20.00
CA ILE A 43 -19.82 -53.07 -21.40
C ILE A 43 -19.78 -51.61 -21.86
N ASP A 44 -19.74 -51.41 -23.18
CA ASP A 44 -20.00 -50.11 -23.79
C ASP A 44 -21.51 -49.83 -23.70
N TYR A 45 -21.87 -48.89 -22.85
CA TYR A 45 -23.27 -48.66 -22.50
C TYR A 45 -24.06 -48.07 -23.66
N ALA A 46 -23.41 -47.34 -24.58
CA ALA A 46 -24.07 -46.77 -25.74
C ALA A 46 -24.62 -47.84 -26.71
N THR A 47 -24.13 -49.08 -26.63
CA THR A 47 -24.63 -50.19 -27.46
C THR A 47 -25.97 -50.74 -27.00
N VAL A 48 -26.35 -50.50 -25.74
CA VAL A 48 -27.57 -51.04 -25.15
C VAL A 48 -28.57 -49.92 -24.84
N GLU A 49 -28.12 -48.82 -24.24
CA GLU A 49 -28.95 -47.68 -23.85
C GLU A 49 -28.34 -46.37 -24.38
N PRO A 50 -28.46 -46.08 -25.70
CA PRO A 50 -27.76 -44.96 -26.33
C PRO A 50 -28.20 -43.58 -25.83
N GLN A 51 -29.47 -43.40 -25.47
CA GLN A 51 -29.99 -42.14 -24.97
C GLN A 51 -29.45 -41.81 -23.58
N ASP A 52 -29.45 -42.80 -22.67
CA ASP A 52 -28.93 -42.64 -21.33
C ASP A 52 -27.39 -42.49 -21.35
N ALA A 53 -26.70 -43.27 -22.18
CA ALA A 53 -25.27 -43.11 -22.42
C ALA A 53 -24.92 -41.70 -22.92
N ARG A 54 -25.73 -41.10 -23.80
CA ARG A 54 -25.54 -39.69 -24.20
C ARG A 54 -25.70 -38.73 -23.01
N GLY A 55 -26.70 -38.94 -22.15
CA GLY A 55 -26.90 -38.14 -20.94
C GLY A 55 -25.68 -38.20 -20.01
N VAL A 56 -25.14 -39.40 -19.77
CA VAL A 56 -23.91 -39.59 -18.98
C VAL A 56 -22.70 -38.95 -19.65
N PHE A 57 -22.56 -39.08 -20.97
CA PHE A 57 -21.47 -38.44 -21.73
C PHE A 57 -21.50 -36.90 -21.58
N ILE A 58 -22.67 -36.28 -21.68
CA ILE A 58 -22.82 -34.84 -21.53
C ILE A 58 -22.49 -34.41 -20.11
N ARG A 59 -23.08 -35.07 -19.10
CA ARG A 59 -22.94 -34.71 -17.69
C ARG A 59 -21.53 -34.95 -17.16
N GLU A 60 -21.02 -36.17 -17.32
CA GLU A 60 -19.72 -36.54 -16.75
C GLU A 60 -18.55 -36.28 -17.68
N GLY A 61 -18.74 -36.40 -19.00
CA GLY A 61 -17.70 -36.16 -19.98
C GLY A 61 -17.52 -34.67 -20.28
N LEU A 62 -18.55 -34.03 -20.84
CA LEU A 62 -18.45 -32.65 -21.35
C LEU A 62 -18.54 -31.61 -20.24
N ALA A 63 -19.57 -31.64 -19.40
CA ALA A 63 -19.81 -30.59 -18.39
C ALA A 63 -18.72 -30.57 -17.30
N ARG A 64 -18.14 -31.72 -16.96
CA ARG A 64 -17.01 -31.84 -16.01
C ARG A 64 -15.63 -31.77 -16.65
N ASP A 65 -15.56 -31.47 -17.94
CA ASP A 65 -14.31 -31.33 -18.70
C ASP A 65 -13.37 -32.56 -18.63
N LEU A 66 -13.95 -33.75 -18.76
CA LEU A 66 -13.20 -35.02 -18.74
C LEU A 66 -12.94 -35.59 -20.14
N VAL A 67 -13.42 -34.94 -21.19
CA VAL A 67 -13.23 -35.33 -22.60
C VAL A 67 -11.90 -34.81 -23.14
N ARG A 68 -11.12 -35.71 -23.77
CA ARG A 68 -9.83 -35.39 -24.39
C ARG A 68 -9.98 -35.39 -25.90
N SER A 69 -10.15 -34.21 -26.48
CA SER A 69 -10.29 -34.01 -27.93
C SER A 69 -9.60 -32.72 -28.36
N SER A 70 -9.21 -32.66 -29.62
CA SER A 70 -8.68 -31.44 -30.26
C SER A 70 -9.76 -30.49 -30.77
N ALA A 71 -11.05 -30.76 -30.50
CA ALA A 71 -12.15 -29.90 -30.89
C ALA A 71 -12.00 -28.51 -30.23
N THR A 72 -11.99 -27.45 -31.03
CA THR A 72 -11.62 -26.10 -30.57
C THR A 72 -12.64 -25.49 -29.61
N PHE A 73 -13.90 -25.93 -29.65
CA PHE A 73 -14.91 -25.50 -28.69
C PHE A 73 -14.57 -25.94 -27.25
N LEU A 74 -13.91 -27.09 -27.04
CA LEU A 74 -13.54 -27.55 -25.71
C LEU A 74 -12.52 -26.60 -25.07
N SER A 75 -11.49 -26.20 -25.81
CA SER A 75 -10.52 -25.21 -25.29
C SER A 75 -11.15 -23.86 -24.98
N HIS A 76 -12.10 -23.41 -25.81
CA HIS A 76 -12.85 -22.17 -25.55
C HIS A 76 -13.72 -22.29 -24.30
N ASN A 77 -14.51 -23.36 -24.19
CA ASN A 77 -15.42 -23.61 -23.07
C ASN A 77 -14.65 -23.73 -21.74
N ARG A 78 -13.49 -24.42 -21.75
CA ARG A 78 -12.59 -24.49 -20.59
C ARG A 78 -12.11 -23.13 -20.15
N ALA A 79 -11.66 -22.29 -21.10
CA ALA A 79 -11.19 -20.94 -20.80
C ALA A 79 -12.33 -20.09 -20.21
N LEU A 80 -13.53 -20.15 -20.78
CA LEU A 80 -14.71 -19.46 -20.24
C LEU A 80 -15.04 -19.91 -18.81
N ILE A 81 -15.13 -21.23 -18.57
CA ILE A 81 -15.42 -21.77 -17.23
C ILE A 81 -14.33 -21.38 -16.23
N ALA A 82 -13.05 -21.39 -16.64
CA ALA A 82 -11.95 -20.93 -15.80
C ALA A 82 -12.10 -19.45 -15.42
N THR A 83 -12.40 -18.57 -16.37
CA THR A 83 -12.67 -17.15 -16.10
C THR A 83 -13.84 -16.97 -15.13
N LEU A 84 -14.93 -17.71 -15.32
CA LEU A 84 -16.09 -17.64 -14.41
C LEU A 84 -15.75 -18.13 -13.00
N ARG A 85 -14.92 -19.17 -12.86
CA ARG A 85 -14.42 -19.62 -11.54
C ARG A 85 -13.52 -18.60 -10.88
N GLU A 86 -12.69 -17.88 -11.64
CA GLU A 86 -11.91 -16.75 -11.11
C GLU A 86 -12.83 -15.63 -10.60
N GLU A 87 -13.93 -15.34 -11.29
CA GLU A 87 -14.95 -14.41 -10.80
C GLU A 87 -15.61 -14.89 -9.51
N GLU A 88 -15.94 -16.19 -9.39
CA GLU A 88 -16.47 -16.75 -8.14
C GLU A 88 -15.47 -16.60 -6.98
N ALA A 89 -14.18 -16.84 -7.24
CA ALA A 89 -13.13 -16.67 -6.25
C ALA A 89 -13.00 -15.20 -5.81
N LYS A 90 -13.07 -14.24 -6.76
CA LYS A 90 -13.10 -12.79 -6.49
C LYS A 90 -14.32 -12.39 -5.66
N LEU A 91 -15.50 -12.94 -5.98
CA LEU A 91 -16.76 -12.69 -5.26
C LEU A 91 -16.89 -13.49 -3.95
N ARG A 92 -15.99 -14.44 -3.69
CA ARG A 92 -16.07 -15.40 -2.58
C ARG A 92 -17.42 -16.12 -2.53
N SER A 93 -17.99 -16.42 -3.69
CA SER A 93 -19.30 -17.06 -3.82
C SER A 93 -19.18 -18.27 -4.77
N PRO A 94 -18.69 -19.42 -4.25
CA PRO A 94 -18.55 -20.63 -5.05
C PRO A 94 -19.89 -21.09 -5.63
N GLY A 95 -19.92 -21.46 -6.90
CA GLY A 95 -21.13 -21.90 -7.60
C GLY A 95 -22.10 -20.77 -8.00
N SER A 96 -21.70 -19.50 -7.86
CA SER A 96 -22.54 -18.34 -8.24
C SER A 96 -22.41 -17.92 -9.72
N ARG A 97 -21.45 -18.48 -10.46
CA ARG A 97 -21.20 -18.19 -11.89
C ARG A 97 -21.10 -19.44 -12.74
N VAL A 98 -20.82 -20.60 -12.15
CA VAL A 98 -20.72 -21.86 -12.88
C VAL A 98 -21.80 -22.83 -12.42
N ASP A 99 -22.85 -22.93 -13.22
CA ASP A 99 -23.92 -23.90 -13.04
C ASP A 99 -23.73 -25.09 -14.00
N GLU A 100 -23.35 -26.25 -13.46
CA GLU A 100 -23.13 -27.48 -14.23
C GLU A 100 -24.40 -27.92 -14.97
N GLU A 101 -25.59 -27.72 -14.38
CA GLU A 101 -26.85 -28.15 -15.00
C GLU A 101 -27.21 -27.28 -16.22
N ARG A 102 -26.82 -26.00 -16.25
CA ARG A 102 -26.96 -25.17 -17.46
C ARG A 102 -26.05 -25.62 -18.59
N VAL A 103 -24.80 -25.98 -18.26
CA VAL A 103 -23.85 -26.53 -19.22
C VAL A 103 -24.38 -27.85 -19.79
N VAL A 104 -24.97 -28.71 -18.95
CA VAL A 104 -25.64 -29.94 -19.38
C VAL A 104 -26.79 -29.60 -20.34
N ALA A 105 -27.71 -28.71 -19.95
CA ALA A 105 -28.85 -28.32 -20.78
C ALA A 105 -28.43 -27.73 -22.15
N PHE A 106 -27.36 -26.93 -22.17
CA PHE A 106 -26.78 -26.38 -23.39
C PHE A 106 -26.33 -27.50 -24.35
N PHE A 107 -25.55 -28.46 -23.85
CA PHE A 107 -25.09 -29.58 -24.68
C PHE A 107 -26.23 -30.51 -25.06
N GLU A 108 -27.23 -30.73 -24.21
CA GLU A 108 -28.41 -31.50 -24.55
C GLU A 108 -29.16 -30.90 -25.74
N MET A 109 -29.25 -29.57 -25.82
CA MET A 109 -29.91 -28.84 -26.92
C MET A 109 -29.09 -28.83 -28.21
N HIS A 110 -27.76 -28.74 -28.12
CA HIS A 110 -26.90 -28.47 -29.30
C HIS A 110 -26.11 -29.66 -29.83
N LEU A 111 -25.87 -30.68 -29.00
CA LEU A 111 -25.14 -31.89 -29.41
C LEU A 111 -26.09 -32.85 -30.13
N PRO A 112 -25.72 -33.41 -31.30
CA PRO A 112 -26.47 -34.49 -31.95
C PRO A 112 -26.81 -35.68 -31.03
N CYS A 113 -27.90 -36.39 -31.33
CA CYS A 113 -28.43 -37.47 -30.50
C CYS A 113 -27.61 -38.77 -30.54
N ASP A 114 -26.73 -38.92 -31.52
CA ASP A 114 -25.88 -40.09 -31.78
C ASP A 114 -24.48 -40.00 -31.14
N ILE A 115 -24.17 -38.88 -30.46
CA ILE A 115 -22.86 -38.66 -29.86
C ILE A 115 -22.88 -39.01 -28.36
N SER A 116 -22.11 -40.02 -27.99
CA SER A 116 -22.00 -40.52 -26.60
C SER A 116 -20.56 -40.93 -26.21
N SER A 117 -19.58 -40.68 -27.07
CA SER A 117 -18.15 -40.97 -26.85
C SER A 117 -17.26 -39.89 -27.48
N THR A 118 -15.99 -39.83 -27.08
CA THR A 118 -15.01 -38.93 -27.72
C THR A 118 -14.81 -39.29 -29.20
N ALA A 119 -14.78 -40.59 -29.53
CA ALA A 119 -14.64 -41.04 -30.92
C ALA A 119 -15.80 -40.58 -31.80
N THR A 120 -17.05 -40.71 -31.33
CA THR A 120 -18.24 -40.22 -32.05
C THR A 120 -18.24 -38.70 -32.17
N LEU A 121 -17.80 -37.99 -31.13
CA LEU A 121 -17.68 -36.53 -31.14
C LEU A 121 -16.66 -36.06 -32.17
N ASP A 122 -15.46 -36.65 -32.18
CA ASP A 122 -14.37 -36.27 -33.09
C ASP A 122 -14.67 -36.63 -34.54
N SER A 123 -15.34 -37.76 -34.77
CA SER A 123 -15.81 -38.13 -36.10
C SER A 123 -16.79 -37.09 -36.62
N TRP A 124 -17.81 -36.75 -35.84
CA TRP A 124 -18.80 -35.75 -36.22
C TRP A 124 -18.17 -34.35 -36.39
N TYR A 125 -17.31 -33.92 -35.46
CA TYR A 125 -16.73 -32.57 -35.46
C TYR A 125 -15.80 -32.32 -36.66
N ARG A 126 -15.18 -33.37 -37.22
CA ARG A 126 -14.35 -33.26 -38.43
C ARG A 126 -15.17 -32.97 -39.69
N THR A 127 -16.37 -33.53 -39.80
CA THR A 127 -17.21 -33.44 -41.00
C THR A 127 -18.38 -32.46 -40.87
N ALA A 128 -18.70 -32.03 -39.64
CA ALA A 128 -19.83 -31.15 -39.37
C ALA A 128 -19.66 -29.76 -40.02
N PRO A 129 -20.75 -29.17 -40.57
CA PRO A 129 -20.72 -27.79 -41.06
C PRO A 129 -20.32 -26.79 -39.98
N SER A 130 -19.69 -25.68 -40.37
CA SER A 130 -19.23 -24.65 -39.42
C SER A 130 -20.36 -24.15 -38.51
N LEU A 131 -21.57 -23.97 -39.05
CA LEU A 131 -22.72 -23.53 -38.26
C LEU A 131 -23.06 -24.50 -37.12
N ALA A 132 -22.97 -25.81 -37.35
CA ALA A 132 -23.23 -26.83 -36.34
C ALA A 132 -22.13 -26.87 -35.28
N ARG A 133 -20.86 -26.74 -35.69
CA ARG A 133 -19.72 -26.68 -34.77
C ARG A 133 -19.74 -25.45 -33.87
N ASN A 134 -20.12 -24.30 -34.44
CA ASN A 134 -20.18 -23.03 -33.71
C ASN A 134 -21.23 -23.01 -32.60
N ARG A 135 -22.24 -23.89 -32.66
CA ARG A 135 -23.26 -24.04 -31.60
C ARG A 135 -22.77 -24.74 -30.34
N LEU A 136 -21.55 -25.30 -30.33
CA LEU A 136 -20.96 -25.93 -29.14
C LEU A 136 -20.09 -24.98 -28.31
N PHE A 137 -19.91 -23.74 -28.76
CA PHE A 137 -19.17 -22.72 -28.03
C PHE A 137 -20.11 -22.10 -27.00
N LEU A 138 -19.80 -22.31 -25.71
CA LEU A 138 -20.52 -21.69 -24.62
C LEU A 138 -20.33 -20.17 -24.67
N ALA A 139 -21.42 -19.45 -24.47
CA ALA A 139 -21.43 -18.07 -24.02
C ALA A 139 -21.56 -18.01 -22.50
N ARG A 140 -21.36 -16.82 -21.92
CA ARG A 140 -21.49 -16.61 -20.47
C ARG A 140 -22.84 -17.04 -19.95
N ASP A 141 -23.92 -16.65 -20.62
CA ASP A 141 -25.30 -16.89 -20.19
C ASP A 141 -25.64 -18.39 -20.17
N ASP A 142 -24.96 -19.19 -21.00
CA ASP A 142 -25.13 -20.65 -21.04
C ASP A 142 -24.55 -21.34 -19.78
N VAL A 143 -23.71 -20.64 -19.02
CA VAL A 143 -23.02 -21.17 -17.83
C VAL A 143 -23.48 -20.47 -16.55
N ALA A 144 -23.51 -19.14 -16.57
CA ALA A 144 -23.76 -18.31 -15.40
C ALA A 144 -25.23 -17.86 -15.28
N GLY A 145 -25.97 -17.90 -16.39
CA GLY A 145 -27.29 -17.27 -16.48
C GLY A 145 -27.21 -15.74 -16.49
N ASP A 146 -28.31 -15.10 -16.11
CA ASP A 146 -28.43 -13.64 -16.05
C ASP A 146 -27.80 -13.13 -14.74
N VAL A 147 -26.49 -12.91 -14.78
CA VAL A 147 -25.71 -12.39 -13.64
C VAL A 147 -24.90 -11.17 -14.04
N ASP A 148 -24.85 -10.19 -13.14
CA ASP A 148 -24.07 -8.97 -13.34
C ASP A 148 -22.58 -9.27 -13.58
N PHE A 149 -21.99 -8.49 -14.48
CA PHE A 149 -20.56 -8.51 -14.74
C PHE A 149 -19.78 -8.03 -13.52
N LEU A 150 -18.63 -8.69 -13.28
CA LEU A 150 -17.74 -8.28 -12.22
C LEU A 150 -17.12 -6.91 -12.53
N ASN A 151 -17.18 -5.99 -11.57
CA ASN A 151 -16.49 -4.71 -11.70
C ASN A 151 -14.98 -4.91 -11.56
N ALA A 152 -14.26 -4.90 -12.68
CA ALA A 152 -12.81 -5.06 -12.72
C ALA A 152 -12.03 -4.03 -11.88
N LYS A 153 -12.59 -2.83 -11.64
CA LYS A 153 -11.95 -1.84 -10.75
C LYS A 153 -12.01 -2.23 -9.28
N SER A 154 -13.04 -2.99 -8.88
CA SER A 154 -13.17 -3.50 -7.52
C SER A 154 -12.27 -4.71 -7.28
N PHE A 155 -12.04 -5.52 -8.33
CA PHE A 155 -11.25 -6.75 -8.28
C PHE A 155 -10.16 -6.74 -9.37
N PRO A 156 -9.14 -5.88 -9.23
CA PRO A 156 -8.09 -5.72 -10.22
C PRO A 156 -7.20 -6.97 -10.31
N ASP A 157 -6.70 -7.28 -11.51
CA ASP A 157 -5.75 -8.37 -11.70
C ASP A 157 -4.31 -7.99 -11.29
N PHE A 158 -4.06 -6.69 -11.10
CA PHE A 158 -2.75 -6.16 -10.78
C PHE A 158 -2.79 -5.10 -9.69
N LEU A 159 -1.74 -5.08 -8.86
CA LEU A 159 -1.43 -4.01 -7.92
C LEU A 159 -0.29 -3.16 -8.47
N GLN A 160 -0.52 -1.86 -8.61
CA GLN A 160 0.49 -0.92 -9.08
C GLN A 160 1.46 -0.54 -7.94
N VAL A 161 2.76 -0.73 -8.16
CA VAL A 161 3.83 -0.35 -7.23
C VAL A 161 4.90 0.41 -8.03
N GLY A 162 4.94 1.74 -7.86
CA GLY A 162 5.75 2.61 -8.71
C GLY A 162 5.34 2.46 -10.18
N GLU A 163 6.30 2.17 -11.07
CA GLU A 163 6.04 1.85 -12.48
C GLU A 163 5.77 0.35 -12.73
N SER A 164 5.87 -0.50 -11.70
CA SER A 164 5.68 -1.96 -11.82
C SER A 164 4.22 -2.38 -11.57
N SER A 165 3.77 -3.39 -12.32
CA SER A 165 2.46 -4.01 -12.18
C SER A 165 2.64 -5.41 -11.58
N LEU A 166 2.16 -5.62 -10.35
CA LEU A 166 2.30 -6.88 -9.61
C LEU A 166 1.04 -7.72 -9.72
N THR A 167 1.16 -9.01 -10.01
CA THR A 167 0.00 -9.90 -10.20
C THR A 167 -0.73 -10.14 -8.89
N LEU A 168 -2.06 -10.02 -8.92
CA LEU A 168 -2.95 -10.42 -7.83
C LEU A 168 -3.54 -11.80 -8.10
N ARG A 169 -3.55 -12.66 -7.07
CA ARG A 169 -4.19 -13.97 -7.09
C ARG A 169 -5.33 -14.02 -6.10
N TYR A 170 -6.44 -14.61 -6.52
CA TYR A 170 -7.67 -14.73 -5.75
C TYR A 170 -7.93 -16.19 -5.39
N CYS A 171 -8.12 -16.47 -4.11
CA CYS A 171 -8.46 -17.80 -3.63
C CYS A 171 -9.61 -17.72 -2.62
N CYS A 172 -10.69 -18.45 -2.89
CA CYS A 172 -11.78 -18.62 -1.93
C CYS A 172 -11.64 -20.02 -1.32
N ALA A 173 -10.92 -20.11 -0.20
CA ALA A 173 -10.66 -21.34 0.53
C ALA A 173 -10.84 -21.13 2.04
N PRO A 174 -12.09 -20.93 2.52
CA PRO A 174 -12.36 -20.58 3.90
C PRO A 174 -11.70 -21.52 4.91
N GLY A 175 -11.02 -20.96 5.91
CA GLY A 175 -10.33 -21.72 6.95
C GLY A 175 -8.91 -22.15 6.61
N THR A 176 -8.38 -21.75 5.45
CA THR A 176 -6.98 -21.97 5.08
C THR A 176 -6.17 -20.67 5.13
N ASP A 177 -4.86 -20.78 5.32
CA ASP A 177 -3.94 -19.62 5.32
C ASP A 177 -3.72 -19.01 3.93
N ARG A 178 -4.31 -19.62 2.89
CA ARG A 178 -4.29 -19.14 1.51
C ARG A 178 -5.58 -18.43 1.11
N ASP A 179 -6.55 -18.33 2.02
CA ASP A 179 -7.84 -17.70 1.74
C ASP A 179 -7.67 -16.18 1.57
N GLY A 180 -8.21 -15.63 0.49
CA GLY A 180 -8.17 -14.19 0.21
C GLY A 180 -7.42 -13.82 -1.04
N VAL A 181 -6.65 -12.73 -0.93
CA VAL A 181 -5.91 -12.12 -2.03
C VAL A 181 -4.42 -12.17 -1.72
N SER A 182 -3.65 -12.70 -2.66
CA SER A 182 -2.19 -12.65 -2.66
C SER A 182 -1.69 -11.68 -3.72
N VAL A 183 -0.62 -10.94 -3.43
CA VAL A 183 0.16 -10.20 -4.41
C VAL A 183 1.52 -10.89 -4.58
N GLU A 184 1.89 -11.17 -5.82
CA GLU A 184 3.22 -11.68 -6.15
C GLU A 184 4.22 -10.53 -6.21
N VAL A 185 5.22 -10.56 -5.33
CA VAL A 185 6.20 -9.49 -5.17
C VAL A 185 7.58 -10.07 -5.45
N PRO A 186 8.18 -9.74 -6.62
CA PRO A 186 9.58 -10.04 -6.85
C PRO A 186 10.45 -9.44 -5.76
N LEU A 187 11.42 -10.20 -5.27
CA LEU A 187 12.21 -9.81 -4.09
C LEU A 187 12.89 -8.43 -4.22
N TYR A 188 13.26 -8.02 -5.43
CA TYR A 188 13.87 -6.72 -5.71
C TYR A 188 12.92 -5.52 -5.61
N LEU A 189 11.60 -5.74 -5.43
CA LEU A 189 10.59 -4.68 -5.24
C LEU A 189 10.10 -4.56 -3.79
N ILE A 190 10.63 -5.37 -2.87
CA ILE A 190 10.13 -5.40 -1.48
C ILE A 190 10.19 -4.03 -0.80
N ASN A 191 11.24 -3.24 -1.02
CA ASN A 191 11.38 -1.91 -0.40
C ASN A 191 10.49 -0.84 -1.07
N GLN A 192 9.93 -1.14 -2.25
CA GLN A 192 9.01 -0.23 -2.93
C GLN A 192 7.55 -0.38 -2.45
N LEU A 193 7.24 -1.47 -1.74
CA LEU A 193 5.91 -1.64 -1.14
C LEU A 193 5.67 -0.63 -0.04
N LYS A 194 4.57 0.12 -0.16
CA LYS A 194 4.12 1.07 0.85
C LYS A 194 3.13 0.37 1.80
N PRO A 195 3.37 0.34 3.13
CA PRO A 195 2.44 -0.28 4.09
C PRO A 195 1.01 0.25 4.01
N ALA A 196 0.86 1.55 3.75
CA ALA A 196 -0.44 2.17 3.52
C ALA A 196 -1.23 1.52 2.36
N VAL A 197 -0.56 1.08 1.30
CA VAL A 197 -1.21 0.43 0.15
C VAL A 197 -1.60 -1.00 0.52
N THR A 198 -0.70 -1.77 1.14
CA THR A 198 -0.94 -3.18 1.49
C THR A 198 -2.02 -3.33 2.57
N ASP A 199 -2.08 -2.41 3.54
CA ASP A 199 -3.05 -2.44 4.64
C ASP A 199 -4.50 -2.31 4.16
N ARG A 200 -4.72 -1.58 3.06
CA ARG A 200 -6.05 -1.31 2.51
C ARG A 200 -6.64 -2.48 1.71
N LEU A 201 -5.84 -3.51 1.39
CA LEU A 201 -6.26 -4.60 0.51
C LEU A 201 -6.71 -4.03 -0.85
N ILE A 202 -7.55 -4.77 -1.59
CA ILE A 202 -8.18 -4.32 -2.82
C ILE A 202 -9.51 -3.60 -2.56
N PRO A 203 -9.99 -2.76 -3.50
CA PRO A 203 -11.23 -2.00 -3.29
C PRO A 203 -12.47 -2.87 -3.04
N GLY A 204 -12.54 -4.06 -3.64
CA GLY A 204 -13.67 -5.00 -3.50
C GLY A 204 -13.84 -5.58 -2.10
N PHE A 205 -12.78 -5.63 -1.29
CA PHE A 205 -12.83 -6.13 0.09
C PHE A 205 -12.62 -5.05 1.15
N LEU A 206 -12.33 -3.81 0.75
CA LEU A 206 -12.06 -2.73 1.68
C LEU A 206 -13.27 -2.43 2.60
N ASN A 207 -14.48 -2.46 2.06
CA ASN A 207 -15.70 -2.22 2.85
C ASN A 207 -15.88 -3.30 3.93
N ASP A 208 -15.71 -4.58 3.57
CA ASP A 208 -15.82 -5.69 4.50
C ASP A 208 -14.74 -5.65 5.57
N LYS A 209 -13.51 -5.27 5.18
CA LYS A 209 -12.39 -5.06 6.10
C LYS A 209 -12.70 -3.96 7.11
N ILE A 210 -13.17 -2.80 6.65
CA ILE A 210 -13.58 -1.69 7.53
C ILE A 210 -14.72 -2.13 8.44
N LEU A 211 -15.74 -2.80 7.90
CA LEU A 211 -16.88 -3.30 8.67
C LEU A 211 -16.43 -4.25 9.79
N MET A 212 -15.51 -5.18 9.50
CA MET A 212 -14.97 -6.08 10.53
C MET A 212 -14.14 -5.32 11.56
N LEU A 213 -13.27 -4.39 11.15
CA LEU A 213 -12.53 -3.55 12.08
C LEU A 213 -13.46 -2.77 13.01
N LEU A 214 -14.53 -2.15 12.49
CA LEU A 214 -15.53 -1.46 13.32
C LEU A 214 -16.22 -2.40 14.33
N LYS A 215 -16.37 -3.69 14.01
CA LYS A 215 -16.92 -4.68 14.95
C LYS A 215 -15.96 -5.00 16.10
N THR A 216 -14.66 -4.87 15.89
CA THR A 216 -13.63 -5.11 16.93
C THR A 216 -13.55 -4.01 17.98
N LEU A 217 -14.07 -2.81 17.67
CA LEU A 217 -14.05 -1.67 18.59
C LEU A 217 -14.69 -2.01 19.95
N PRO A 218 -14.16 -1.44 21.06
CA PRO A 218 -14.80 -1.48 22.36
C PRO A 218 -16.28 -1.11 22.30
N LYS A 219 -17.10 -1.84 23.07
CA LYS A 219 -18.57 -1.70 23.06
C LYS A 219 -19.06 -0.26 23.24
N ARG A 220 -18.32 0.55 24.01
CA ARG A 220 -18.62 1.98 24.24
C ARG A 220 -18.58 2.83 22.97
N PHE A 221 -17.62 2.57 22.07
CA PHE A 221 -17.45 3.29 20.82
C PHE A 221 -18.37 2.72 19.74
N ARG A 222 -18.41 1.40 19.62
CA ARG A 222 -19.19 0.70 18.59
C ARG A 222 -20.68 1.06 18.62
N ARG A 223 -21.26 1.26 19.81
CA ARG A 223 -22.68 1.65 19.98
C ARG A 223 -23.03 3.00 19.32
N LEU A 224 -22.07 3.90 19.20
CA LEU A 224 -22.26 5.24 18.62
C LEU A 224 -22.12 5.24 17.09
N LEU A 225 -21.62 4.13 16.54
CA LEU A 225 -21.38 3.96 15.10
C LEU A 225 -22.45 3.09 14.42
N VAL A 226 -23.45 2.60 15.16
CA VAL A 226 -24.53 1.76 14.62
C VAL A 226 -25.53 2.64 13.86
N PRO A 227 -26.02 2.22 12.68
CA PRO A 227 -25.71 0.97 11.96
C PRO A 227 -24.33 0.96 11.29
N LEU A 228 -23.55 -0.10 11.56
CA LEU A 228 -22.16 -0.20 11.06
C LEU A 228 -22.05 -0.22 9.53
N PRO A 229 -22.92 -0.90 8.75
CA PRO A 229 -22.84 -0.87 7.28
C PRO A 229 -22.93 0.56 6.72
N ASP A 230 -23.93 1.34 7.13
CA ASP A 230 -24.12 2.73 6.72
C ASP A 230 -22.93 3.60 7.16
N MET A 231 -22.35 3.28 8.32
CA MET A 231 -21.15 3.95 8.80
C MET A 231 -19.95 3.69 7.90
N VAL A 232 -19.77 2.47 7.37
CA VAL A 232 -18.70 2.20 6.40
C VAL A 232 -18.83 3.12 5.20
N GLU A 233 -20.03 3.27 4.64
CA GLU A 233 -20.27 4.16 3.49
C GLU A 233 -19.94 5.62 3.81
N THR A 234 -20.24 6.06 5.04
CA THR A 234 -19.96 7.41 5.52
C THR A 234 -18.45 7.66 5.67
N LEU A 235 -17.70 6.69 6.18
CA LEU A 235 -16.27 6.82 6.46
C LEU A 235 -15.39 6.59 5.22
N LEU A 236 -15.87 5.81 4.25
CA LEU A 236 -15.08 5.36 3.10
C LEU A 236 -14.45 6.51 2.29
N PRO A 237 -15.15 7.63 1.98
CA PRO A 237 -14.55 8.75 1.26
C PRO A 237 -13.36 9.37 2.02
N ILE A 238 -13.47 9.47 3.35
CA ILE A 238 -12.44 10.04 4.22
C ILE A 238 -11.22 9.09 4.24
N ILE A 239 -11.47 7.80 4.45
CA ILE A 239 -10.44 6.76 4.48
C ILE A 239 -9.67 6.66 3.16
N LYS A 240 -10.36 6.77 2.02
CA LYS A 240 -9.75 6.74 0.68
C LYS A 240 -8.80 7.91 0.44
N THR A 241 -9.10 9.09 1.01
CA THR A 241 -8.25 10.28 0.86
C THR A 241 -7.13 10.36 1.91
N HIS A 242 -7.15 9.51 2.93
CA HIS A 242 -6.13 9.52 3.97
C HIS A 242 -4.81 8.92 3.44
N PRO A 243 -3.67 9.60 3.59
CA PRO A 243 -2.36 9.14 3.05
C PRO A 243 -1.66 8.07 3.93
N GLY A 244 -2.02 7.97 5.22
CA GLY A 244 -1.41 7.06 6.20
C GLY A 244 -1.94 5.63 6.14
N ARG A 245 -1.72 4.83 7.19
CA ARG A 245 -2.22 3.44 7.28
C ARG A 245 -3.74 3.38 7.45
N LEU A 246 -4.32 2.21 7.18
CA LEU A 246 -5.78 2.02 7.28
C LEU A 246 -6.30 2.28 8.70
N LEU A 247 -5.62 1.79 9.73
CA LEU A 247 -6.07 1.98 11.11
C LEU A 247 -5.98 3.44 11.57
N GLU A 248 -4.96 4.18 11.12
CA GLU A 248 -4.86 5.62 11.35
C GLU A 248 -6.01 6.36 10.68
N ALA A 249 -6.30 6.03 9.42
CA ALA A 249 -7.41 6.61 8.67
C ALA A 249 -8.77 6.31 9.32
N LEU A 250 -8.95 5.08 9.82
CA LEU A 250 -10.18 4.65 10.45
C LEU A 250 -10.37 5.28 11.83
N ALA A 251 -9.30 5.35 12.64
CA ALA A 251 -9.27 6.04 13.92
C ALA A 251 -9.64 7.53 13.77
N ALA A 252 -9.00 8.21 12.81
CA ALA A 252 -9.29 9.58 12.45
C ALA A 252 -10.76 9.79 12.08
N ALA A 253 -11.25 9.02 11.11
CA ALA A 253 -12.59 9.19 10.56
C ALA A 253 -13.67 8.84 11.59
N THR A 254 -13.48 7.78 12.38
CA THR A 254 -14.42 7.41 13.45
C THR A 254 -14.44 8.42 14.58
N SER A 255 -13.27 8.96 14.97
CA SER A 255 -13.17 9.99 16.01
C SER A 255 -13.91 11.27 15.61
N GLU A 256 -13.71 11.72 14.36
CA GLU A 256 -14.42 12.88 13.81
C GLU A 256 -15.93 12.66 13.80
N GLN A 257 -16.37 11.46 13.43
CA GLN A 257 -17.79 11.15 13.29
C GLN A 257 -18.55 11.17 14.63
N ILE A 258 -17.94 10.71 15.73
CA ILE A 258 -18.62 10.62 17.04
C ILE A 258 -18.17 11.68 18.05
N GLY A 259 -17.14 12.47 17.72
CA GLY A 259 -16.58 13.51 18.59
C GLY A 259 -15.86 12.96 19.83
N ILE A 260 -15.37 11.72 19.78
CA ILE A 260 -14.63 11.04 20.86
C ILE A 260 -13.35 10.48 20.27
N ASP A 261 -12.24 10.64 20.98
CA ASP A 261 -10.94 10.12 20.55
C ASP A 261 -10.94 8.58 20.51
N ILE A 262 -10.72 8.04 19.31
CA ILE A 262 -10.48 6.64 19.01
C ILE A 262 -9.09 6.57 18.40
N THR A 263 -8.25 5.69 18.94
CA THR A 263 -6.88 5.49 18.48
C THR A 263 -6.77 4.23 17.62
N PRO A 264 -5.71 4.08 16.81
CA PRO A 264 -5.46 2.85 16.07
C PRO A 264 -5.41 1.58 16.96
N GLN A 265 -5.03 1.73 18.24
CA GLN A 265 -4.93 0.64 19.21
C GLN A 265 -6.29 0.14 19.72
N ASP A 266 -7.36 0.92 19.52
CA ASP A 266 -8.72 0.50 19.88
C ASP A 266 -9.30 -0.53 18.89
N PHE A 267 -8.66 -0.72 17.73
CA PHE A 267 -9.00 -1.74 16.74
C PHE A 267 -8.14 -2.99 16.93
N ASP A 268 -8.75 -4.17 16.74
CA ASP A 268 -8.02 -5.43 16.74
C ASP A 268 -7.87 -5.96 15.31
N ALA A 269 -6.75 -5.63 14.67
CA ALA A 269 -6.45 -6.14 13.33
C ALA A 269 -6.22 -7.67 13.30
N ASN A 270 -5.78 -8.28 14.41
CA ASN A 270 -5.53 -9.71 14.48
C ASN A 270 -6.83 -10.53 14.51
N ALA A 271 -7.95 -9.91 14.88
CA ALA A 271 -9.27 -10.53 14.84
C ALA A 271 -9.87 -10.59 13.41
N LEU A 272 -9.21 -10.01 12.40
CA LEU A 272 -9.68 -10.07 11.03
C LEU A 272 -9.53 -11.50 10.45
N PRO A 273 -10.53 -12.00 9.70
CA PRO A 273 -10.38 -13.22 8.93
C PRO A 273 -9.19 -13.16 7.95
N PRO A 274 -8.59 -14.31 7.58
CA PRO A 274 -7.45 -14.36 6.65
C PRO A 274 -7.71 -13.59 5.36
N HIS A 275 -8.88 -13.76 4.75
CA HIS A 275 -9.23 -13.10 3.49
C HIS A 275 -9.37 -11.58 3.52
N LEU A 276 -9.33 -10.94 4.70
CA LEU A 276 -9.30 -9.49 4.85
C LEU A 276 -7.88 -8.95 5.08
N HIS A 277 -6.87 -9.81 4.90
CA HIS A 277 -5.47 -9.44 4.78
C HIS A 277 -5.01 -9.58 3.32
N LEU A 278 -4.10 -8.70 2.91
CA LEU A 278 -3.38 -8.88 1.65
C LEU A 278 -2.17 -9.78 1.96
N HIS A 279 -2.12 -10.94 1.35
CA HIS A 279 -0.96 -11.82 1.43
C HIS A 279 0.11 -11.35 0.45
N ILE A 280 1.35 -11.31 0.92
CA ILE A 280 2.53 -10.89 0.16
C ILE A 280 3.33 -12.16 -0.10
N GLU A 281 3.33 -12.59 -1.35
CA GLU A 281 4.10 -13.74 -1.82
C GLU A 281 5.41 -13.22 -2.42
N LEU A 282 6.49 -13.28 -1.64
CA LEU A 282 7.82 -12.96 -2.13
C LEU A 282 8.27 -14.05 -3.08
N VAL A 283 8.52 -13.69 -4.34
CA VAL A 283 8.95 -14.59 -5.38
C VAL A 283 10.37 -14.29 -5.86
N ASP A 284 11.07 -15.33 -6.30
CA ASP A 284 12.33 -15.20 -7.02
C ASP A 284 12.10 -14.87 -8.51
N GLU A 285 13.20 -14.74 -9.28
CA GLU A 285 13.17 -14.39 -10.70
C GLU A 285 12.53 -15.48 -11.58
N GLN A 286 12.32 -16.70 -11.06
CA GLN A 286 11.69 -17.83 -11.74
C GLN A 286 10.22 -17.99 -11.35
N GLY A 287 9.70 -17.15 -10.43
CA GLY A 287 8.34 -17.24 -9.90
C GLY A 287 8.19 -18.22 -8.73
N GLY A 288 9.29 -18.73 -8.19
CA GLY A 288 9.27 -19.59 -7.00
C GLY A 288 8.96 -18.79 -5.74
N ILE A 289 7.97 -19.22 -4.96
CA ILE A 289 7.60 -18.57 -3.68
C ILE A 289 8.70 -18.85 -2.65
N GLN A 290 9.37 -17.78 -2.21
CA GLN A 290 10.40 -17.80 -1.17
C GLN A 290 9.80 -17.60 0.22
N ARG A 291 8.80 -16.71 0.33
CA ARG A 291 8.14 -16.40 1.60
C ARG A 291 6.72 -15.90 1.37
N VAL A 292 5.82 -16.21 2.31
CA VAL A 292 4.48 -15.63 2.39
C VAL A 292 4.33 -14.92 3.74
N GLY A 293 3.72 -13.74 3.74
CA GLY A 293 3.40 -12.99 4.94
C GLY A 293 2.34 -11.93 4.68
N ASN A 294 1.85 -11.26 5.72
CA ASN A 294 0.85 -10.18 5.62
C ASN A 294 1.31 -8.87 6.31
N ASP A 295 2.51 -8.87 6.89
CA ASP A 295 3.16 -7.70 7.49
C ASP A 295 4.34 -7.28 6.60
N VAL A 296 4.14 -6.23 5.81
CA VAL A 296 5.17 -5.72 4.90
C VAL A 296 6.39 -5.16 5.64
N ASP A 297 6.23 -4.59 6.84
CA ASP A 297 7.35 -4.04 7.60
C ASP A 297 8.24 -5.17 8.11
N ALA A 298 7.63 -6.28 8.55
CA ALA A 298 8.36 -7.49 8.92
C ALA A 298 9.13 -8.07 7.73
N LEU A 299 8.48 -8.15 6.57
CA LEU A 299 9.12 -8.63 5.34
C LEU A 299 10.26 -7.72 4.90
N GLN A 300 10.09 -6.39 4.92
CA GLN A 300 11.13 -5.43 4.60
C GLN A 300 12.32 -5.49 5.59
N ARG A 301 12.06 -5.62 6.89
CA ARG A 301 13.13 -5.81 7.89
C ARG A 301 13.94 -7.08 7.65
N GLN A 302 13.28 -8.16 7.23
CA GLN A 302 13.94 -9.46 7.01
C GLN A 302 14.65 -9.54 5.66
N PHE A 303 14.02 -9.03 4.60
CA PHE A 303 14.42 -9.27 3.21
C PHE A 303 14.89 -8.00 2.46
N GLY A 304 14.71 -6.81 3.03
CA GLY A 304 15.00 -5.54 2.35
C GLY A 304 16.46 -5.36 1.94
N SER A 305 17.41 -5.88 2.73
CA SER A 305 18.83 -5.84 2.36
C SER A 305 19.14 -6.76 1.17
N GLU A 306 18.50 -7.92 1.08
CA GLU A 306 18.66 -8.82 -0.07
C GLU A 306 17.98 -8.24 -1.31
N GLY A 307 16.76 -7.70 -1.15
CA GLY A 307 16.03 -7.01 -2.21
C GLY A 307 16.83 -5.85 -2.80
N GLY A 308 17.41 -5.00 -1.96
CA GLY A 308 18.27 -3.89 -2.39
C GLY A 308 19.51 -4.36 -3.15
N LYS A 309 20.19 -5.43 -2.69
CA LYS A 309 21.34 -6.01 -3.42
C LYS A 309 20.95 -6.53 -4.80
N ARG A 310 19.78 -7.17 -4.92
CA ARG A 310 19.26 -7.66 -6.21
C ARG A 310 18.92 -6.49 -7.14
N PHE A 311 18.32 -5.44 -6.59
CA PHE A 311 18.06 -4.20 -7.32
C PHE A 311 19.36 -3.55 -7.82
N ASP A 312 20.36 -3.39 -6.95
CA ASP A 312 21.67 -2.81 -7.30
C ASP A 312 22.37 -3.63 -8.41
N THR A 313 22.30 -4.96 -8.34
CA THR A 313 22.89 -5.85 -9.37
C THR A 313 22.24 -5.65 -10.74
N ALA A 314 20.95 -5.33 -10.77
CA ALA A 314 20.17 -5.16 -12.00
C ALA A 314 20.52 -3.92 -12.84
N ILE A 315 21.04 -2.93 -12.14
CA ILE A 315 21.25 -1.57 -12.64
C ILE A 315 22.73 -1.17 -12.66
N ALA A 316 23.58 -2.04 -12.09
CA ALA A 316 25.03 -1.92 -12.09
C ALA A 316 25.57 -1.61 -13.48
N GLY A 317 26.45 -0.60 -13.57
CA GLY A 317 27.17 -0.25 -14.79
C GLY A 317 26.43 0.69 -15.77
N SER A 318 25.23 1.19 -15.43
CA SER A 318 24.50 2.11 -16.31
C SER A 318 24.99 3.57 -16.23
N ILE A 319 25.18 4.11 -15.01
CA ILE A 319 25.64 5.50 -14.78
C ILE A 319 26.31 5.71 -13.42
N GLU A 320 26.48 4.65 -12.61
CA GLU A 320 27.09 4.76 -11.29
C GLU A 320 28.55 5.23 -11.38
N ARG A 321 28.89 6.18 -10.52
CA ARG A 321 30.24 6.73 -10.41
C ARG A 321 30.51 7.09 -8.95
N ARG A 322 31.75 6.92 -8.51
CA ARG A 322 32.22 7.29 -7.16
C ARG A 322 33.28 8.38 -7.26
N ASP A 323 33.66 8.91 -6.10
CA ASP A 323 34.73 9.89 -5.94
C ASP A 323 34.56 11.13 -6.82
N ILE A 324 33.31 11.62 -6.87
CA ILE A 324 32.93 12.83 -7.60
C ILE A 324 33.16 14.05 -6.71
N ASP A 325 33.97 14.98 -7.19
CA ASP A 325 34.24 16.28 -6.58
C ASP A 325 33.85 17.47 -7.48
N GLU A 326 33.61 17.23 -8.77
CA GLU A 326 33.08 18.18 -9.75
C GLU A 326 32.00 17.57 -10.66
N TRP A 327 31.23 18.42 -11.35
CA TRP A 327 30.17 17.97 -12.28
C TRP A 327 30.76 17.68 -13.68
N ASP A 328 31.32 16.50 -13.86
CA ASP A 328 32.04 16.08 -15.09
C ASP A 328 31.44 14.82 -15.75
N PHE A 329 30.23 14.43 -15.35
CA PHE A 329 29.54 13.20 -15.79
C PHE A 329 28.33 13.46 -16.72
N GLY A 330 28.20 14.69 -17.23
CA GLY A 330 27.08 15.07 -18.11
C GLY A 330 25.74 15.24 -17.37
N PRO A 331 24.61 15.34 -18.09
CA PRO A 331 23.31 15.49 -17.47
C PRO A 331 22.88 14.20 -16.75
N LEU A 332 22.37 14.34 -15.53
CA LEU A 332 21.87 13.24 -14.70
C LEU A 332 20.37 13.01 -15.00
N PRO A 333 19.96 11.92 -15.68
CA PRO A 333 18.57 11.71 -16.02
C PRO A 333 17.70 11.50 -14.77
N LEU A 334 16.39 11.80 -14.89
CA LEU A 334 15.42 11.57 -13.80
C LEU A 334 15.17 10.09 -13.53
N LYS A 335 15.24 9.26 -14.56
CA LYS A 335 15.05 7.82 -14.46
C LYS A 335 15.90 7.08 -15.48
N VAL A 336 16.34 5.88 -15.11
CA VAL A 336 17.13 4.98 -15.95
C VAL A 336 16.46 3.60 -15.94
N PRO A 337 16.25 2.97 -17.11
CA PRO A 337 15.75 1.61 -17.17
C PRO A 337 16.84 0.62 -16.75
N GLY A 338 16.45 -0.40 -16.00
CA GLY A 338 17.25 -1.56 -15.64
C GLY A 338 16.54 -2.87 -15.98
N LYS A 339 17.23 -4.00 -15.77
CA LYS A 339 16.67 -5.31 -16.08
C LYS A 339 17.08 -6.37 -15.05
N ILE A 340 16.11 -7.13 -14.57
CA ILE A 340 16.30 -8.30 -13.69
C ILE A 340 15.65 -9.50 -14.33
N GLY A 341 16.44 -10.48 -14.77
CA GLY A 341 15.91 -11.61 -15.53
C GLY A 341 15.20 -11.12 -16.81
N SER A 342 13.89 -11.37 -16.93
CA SER A 342 13.04 -10.85 -18.00
C SER A 342 12.33 -9.53 -17.66
N ALA A 343 12.30 -9.14 -16.37
CA ALA A 343 11.56 -7.99 -15.89
C ALA A 343 12.31 -6.67 -16.11
N ARG A 344 11.57 -5.62 -16.47
CA ARG A 344 12.09 -4.24 -16.54
C ARG A 344 11.91 -3.58 -15.18
N VAL A 345 12.94 -2.89 -14.72
CA VAL A 345 12.89 -2.06 -13.51
C VAL A 345 13.24 -0.63 -13.87
N THR A 346 12.75 0.32 -13.09
CA THR A 346 13.10 1.73 -13.21
C THR A 346 13.88 2.15 -11.97
N ALA A 347 15.04 2.75 -12.17
CA ALA A 347 15.83 3.34 -11.11
C ALA A 347 15.90 4.86 -11.25
N TYR A 348 16.12 5.54 -10.13
CA TYR A 348 16.12 6.99 -10.04
C TYR A 348 17.52 7.48 -9.65
N PRO A 349 18.32 7.96 -10.62
CA PRO A 349 19.68 8.43 -10.34
C PRO A 349 19.68 9.66 -9.44
N ALA A 350 20.50 9.60 -8.40
CA ALA A 350 20.71 10.67 -7.45
C ALA A 350 22.21 10.86 -7.21
N LEU A 351 22.58 12.06 -6.79
CA LEU A 351 23.87 12.26 -6.15
C LEU A 351 23.72 11.73 -4.73
N ALA A 352 24.73 11.11 -4.15
CA ALA A 352 24.68 10.56 -2.81
C ALA A 352 26.00 10.81 -2.10
N GLU A 353 25.95 10.96 -0.78
CA GLU A 353 27.15 11.05 0.05
C GLU A 353 27.91 9.72 0.01
N ALA A 354 29.23 9.78 -0.21
CA ALA A 354 30.10 8.62 -0.22
C ALA A 354 31.35 8.85 0.65
N SER A 355 32.04 7.78 1.01
CA SER A 355 33.30 7.86 1.76
C SER A 355 34.39 8.50 0.89
N GLY A 356 34.60 9.82 1.01
CA GLY A 356 35.65 10.54 0.28
C GLY A 356 35.14 11.57 -0.74
N GLY A 357 33.82 11.67 -0.95
CA GLY A 357 33.24 12.62 -1.90
C GLY A 357 31.77 12.32 -2.20
N VAL A 358 31.36 12.56 -3.44
CA VAL A 358 30.01 12.29 -3.92
C VAL A 358 30.02 11.07 -4.83
N ALA A 359 28.91 10.33 -4.87
CA ALA A 359 28.69 9.27 -5.83
C ALA A 359 27.37 9.48 -6.58
N ILE A 360 27.24 8.92 -7.77
CA ILE A 360 25.95 8.69 -8.41
C ILE A 360 25.44 7.35 -7.91
N ARG A 361 24.30 7.37 -7.23
CA ARG A 361 23.58 6.19 -6.76
C ARG A 361 22.25 6.06 -7.51
N LEU A 362 21.85 4.84 -7.79
CA LEU A 362 20.56 4.53 -8.37
C LEU A 362 19.59 4.13 -7.26
N CYS A 363 18.59 4.96 -6.99
CA CYS A 363 17.62 4.74 -5.92
C CYS A 363 16.40 3.97 -6.43
N GLU A 364 15.72 3.29 -5.49
CA GLU A 364 14.55 2.45 -5.78
C GLU A 364 13.26 3.26 -5.96
N SER A 365 13.23 4.49 -5.45
CA SER A 365 12.08 5.39 -5.49
C SER A 365 12.48 6.84 -5.74
N LEU A 366 11.54 7.66 -6.22
CA LEU A 366 11.74 9.09 -6.40
C LEU A 366 11.97 9.80 -5.06
N GLU A 367 11.26 9.38 -4.01
CA GLU A 367 11.36 9.95 -2.68
C GLU A 367 12.76 9.70 -2.08
N GLU A 368 13.29 8.48 -2.19
CA GLU A 368 14.67 8.18 -1.78
C GLU A 368 15.69 8.97 -2.62
N ALA A 369 15.48 9.04 -3.94
CA ALA A 369 16.35 9.77 -4.85
C ALA A 369 16.41 11.26 -4.51
N ALA A 370 15.28 11.88 -4.17
CA ALA A 370 15.21 13.29 -3.80
C ALA A 370 16.03 13.58 -2.54
N VAL A 371 15.91 12.74 -1.51
CA VAL A 371 16.68 12.87 -0.27
C VAL A 371 18.18 12.67 -0.53
N CYS A 372 18.54 11.59 -1.22
CA CYS A 372 19.95 11.33 -1.56
C CYS A 372 20.53 12.50 -2.35
N HIS A 373 19.84 12.91 -3.42
CA HIS A 373 20.31 13.93 -4.36
C HIS A 373 20.54 15.27 -3.68
N ARG A 374 19.65 15.69 -2.77
CA ARG A 374 19.85 16.90 -1.96
C ARG A 374 21.12 16.84 -1.13
N LEU A 375 21.35 15.72 -0.42
CA LEU A 375 22.55 15.55 0.41
C LEU A 375 23.83 15.42 -0.43
N GLY A 376 23.77 14.72 -1.56
CA GLY A 376 24.88 14.64 -2.53
C GLY A 376 25.22 16.01 -3.13
N LEU A 377 24.24 16.82 -3.49
CA LEU A 377 24.44 18.20 -3.95
C LEU A 377 25.12 19.05 -2.88
N HIS A 378 24.69 18.96 -1.62
CA HIS A 378 25.34 19.65 -0.51
C HIS A 378 26.82 19.33 -0.42
N GLN A 379 27.19 18.05 -0.51
CA GLN A 379 28.60 17.66 -0.52
C GLN A 379 29.35 18.16 -1.75
N LEU A 380 28.75 18.10 -2.94
CA LEU A 380 29.39 18.55 -4.18
C LEU A 380 29.66 20.07 -4.15
N ILE A 381 28.69 20.85 -3.67
CA ILE A 381 28.83 22.30 -3.43
C ILE A 381 30.02 22.59 -2.51
N LEU A 382 30.15 21.83 -1.41
CA LEU A 382 31.26 22.00 -0.47
C LEU A 382 32.63 21.61 -1.04
N HIS A 383 32.69 20.71 -2.03
CA HIS A 383 33.93 20.38 -2.73
C HIS A 383 34.37 21.56 -3.61
N GLN A 384 33.42 22.20 -4.29
CA GLN A 384 33.67 23.38 -5.13
C GLN A 384 33.96 24.66 -4.33
N LEU A 385 33.58 24.71 -3.05
CA LEU A 385 33.73 25.89 -2.19
C LEU A 385 34.58 25.61 -0.94
N PRO A 386 35.91 25.43 -1.08
CA PRO A 386 36.78 25.03 0.04
C PRO A 386 36.85 26.08 1.17
N VAL A 387 36.69 27.37 0.85
CA VAL A 387 36.65 28.45 1.86
C VAL A 387 35.37 28.34 2.71
N GLN A 388 34.22 28.19 2.07
CA GLN A 388 32.92 27.99 2.72
C GLN A 388 32.91 26.68 3.52
N ARG A 389 33.49 25.60 3.00
CA ARG A 389 33.68 24.34 3.73
C ARG A 389 34.49 24.52 5.01
N ARG A 390 35.57 25.32 4.99
CA ARG A 390 36.34 25.65 6.20
C ARG A 390 35.54 26.50 7.19
N LEU A 391 34.74 27.45 6.68
CA LEU A 391 33.85 28.26 7.51
C LEU A 391 32.81 27.40 8.24
N LEU A 392 32.17 26.47 7.54
CA LEU A 392 31.15 25.57 8.10
C LEU A 392 31.72 24.55 9.10
N ARG A 393 33.03 24.29 9.07
CA ARG A 393 33.72 23.52 10.13
C ARG A 393 33.94 24.34 11.42
N ARG A 394 33.82 25.67 11.36
CA ARG A 394 34.06 26.61 12.46
C ARG A 394 32.82 27.45 12.75
N ILE A 395 31.69 26.78 12.98
CA ILE A 395 30.44 27.44 13.37
C ILE A 395 30.68 28.23 14.67
N PRO A 396 30.32 29.52 14.74
CA PRO A 396 30.50 30.33 15.94
C PRO A 396 29.73 29.72 17.14
N GLU A 397 30.29 29.83 18.35
CA GLU A 397 29.66 29.36 19.60
C GLU A 397 29.16 27.90 19.61
N ILE A 398 29.65 27.04 18.70
CA ILE A 398 29.11 25.69 18.52
C ILE A 398 29.16 24.83 19.79
N ASP A 399 30.20 24.98 20.62
CA ASP A 399 30.33 24.22 21.87
C ASP A 399 29.22 24.57 22.86
N ARG A 400 28.87 25.86 22.96
CA ARG A 400 27.74 26.34 23.77
C ARG A 400 26.41 25.80 23.23
N LEU A 401 26.21 25.82 21.91
CA LEU A 401 25.00 25.26 21.29
C LEU A 401 24.87 23.75 21.57
N CYS A 402 25.97 23.01 21.46
CA CYS A 402 25.99 21.58 21.74
C CYS A 402 25.67 21.26 23.20
N LEU A 403 26.14 22.08 24.16
CA LEU A 403 25.78 21.94 25.57
C LEU A 403 24.27 22.12 25.80
N LEU A 404 23.64 23.09 25.14
CA LEU A 404 22.19 23.31 25.24
C LEU A 404 21.37 22.20 24.55
N PHE A 405 21.95 21.54 23.54
CA PHE A 405 21.28 20.50 22.73
C PHE A 405 21.43 19.08 23.29
N VAL A 406 22.24 18.86 24.33
CA VAL A 406 22.61 17.52 24.83
C VAL A 406 21.41 16.64 25.21
N THR A 407 20.29 17.26 25.61
CA THR A 407 19.04 16.57 25.99
C THR A 407 18.14 16.23 24.79
N LEU A 408 18.50 16.68 23.59
CA LEU A 408 17.79 16.40 22.34
C LEU A 408 18.57 15.41 21.48
N GLY A 409 19.89 15.57 21.38
CA GLY A 409 20.72 14.71 20.55
C GLY A 409 22.21 15.03 20.64
N SER A 410 22.98 14.50 19.69
CA SER A 410 24.43 14.65 19.68
C SER A 410 24.89 15.99 19.07
N CYS A 411 26.06 16.46 19.51
CA CYS A 411 26.70 17.65 18.92
C CYS A 411 27.01 17.46 17.42
N LYS A 412 27.31 16.23 16.99
CA LYS A 412 27.49 15.89 15.58
C LYS A 412 26.21 16.13 14.78
N ALA A 413 25.08 15.61 15.27
CA ALA A 413 23.78 15.76 14.61
C ALA A 413 23.35 17.23 14.50
N LEU A 414 23.53 18.04 15.56
CA LEU A 414 23.24 19.47 15.50
C LEU A 414 24.11 20.21 14.49
N ARG A 415 25.41 19.89 14.45
CA ARG A 415 26.34 20.51 13.48
C ARG A 415 25.94 20.18 12.05
N GLU A 416 25.61 18.92 11.76
CA GLU A 416 25.15 18.48 10.44
C GLU A 416 23.84 19.17 10.05
N ASP A 417 22.87 19.27 10.98
CA ASP A 417 21.60 19.95 10.77
C ASP A 417 21.79 21.45 10.44
N ILE A 418 22.64 22.16 11.18
CA ILE A 418 22.98 23.57 10.88
C ILE A 418 23.65 23.69 9.51
N VAL A 419 24.62 22.81 9.20
CA VAL A 419 25.33 22.85 7.91
C VAL A 419 24.37 22.65 6.75
N HIS A 420 23.51 21.63 6.80
CA HIS A 420 22.53 21.39 5.74
C HIS A 420 21.53 22.54 5.63
N ALA A 421 21.02 23.07 6.74
CA ALA A 421 20.11 24.22 6.71
C ALA A 421 20.76 25.49 6.14
N VAL A 422 22.06 25.71 6.39
CA VAL A 422 22.81 26.80 5.75
C VAL A 422 22.86 26.59 4.25
N LEU A 423 23.15 25.37 3.79
CA LEU A 423 23.24 25.07 2.36
C LEU A 423 21.86 25.19 1.68
N ASP A 424 20.80 24.65 2.27
CA ASP A 424 19.44 24.80 1.73
C ASP A 424 19.07 26.29 1.57
N ARG A 425 19.35 27.12 2.59
CA ARG A 425 18.98 28.54 2.60
C ARG A 425 19.88 29.45 1.76
N ALA A 426 21.19 29.19 1.75
CA ALA A 426 22.14 30.04 1.04
C ALA A 426 22.03 29.87 -0.47
N PHE A 427 21.65 28.67 -0.93
CA PHE A 427 21.56 28.32 -2.34
C PHE A 427 20.12 28.34 -2.89
N ASP A 428 19.10 28.40 -2.03
CA ASP A 428 17.66 28.40 -2.40
C ASP A 428 17.34 27.38 -3.49
N CYS A 429 17.93 26.19 -3.34
CA CYS A 429 17.96 25.20 -4.39
C CYS A 429 16.64 24.42 -4.43
N VAL A 430 16.18 24.07 -5.63
CA VAL A 430 15.20 23.00 -5.84
C VAL A 430 15.99 21.79 -6.34
N PRO A 431 16.43 20.87 -5.46
CA PRO A 431 17.40 19.82 -5.79
C PRO A 431 17.05 19.04 -7.06
N GLU A 432 15.77 18.72 -7.23
CA GLU A 432 15.25 17.96 -8.37
C GLU A 432 15.56 18.59 -9.73
N LYS A 433 15.69 19.93 -9.79
CA LYS A 433 16.00 20.67 -11.01
C LYS A 433 17.49 20.70 -11.34
N ILE A 434 18.38 20.49 -10.37
CA ILE A 434 19.83 20.62 -10.56
C ILE A 434 20.39 19.31 -11.09
N ARG A 435 20.26 19.11 -12.41
CA ARG A 435 20.63 17.84 -13.06
C ARG A 435 21.66 17.96 -14.18
N ASN A 436 22.32 19.11 -14.32
CA ASN A 436 23.42 19.28 -15.27
C ASN A 436 24.45 20.28 -14.73
N ALA A 437 25.61 20.34 -15.40
CA ALA A 437 26.73 21.19 -14.98
C ALA A 437 26.38 22.69 -15.00
N GLU A 438 25.62 23.14 -16.00
CA GLU A 438 25.24 24.55 -16.16
C GLU A 438 24.42 25.05 -14.96
N LEU A 439 23.33 24.34 -14.63
CA LEU A 439 22.47 24.65 -13.49
C LEU A 439 23.22 24.52 -12.16
N PHE A 440 24.11 23.54 -12.04
CA PHE A 440 24.93 23.39 -10.84
C PHE A 440 25.91 24.56 -10.66
N LEU A 441 26.59 25.01 -11.73
CA LEU A 441 27.52 26.13 -11.68
C LEU A 441 26.79 27.45 -11.38
N GLU A 442 25.63 27.68 -11.99
CA GLU A 442 24.77 28.84 -11.68
C GLU A 442 24.39 28.85 -10.20
N LEU A 443 23.95 27.70 -9.67
CA LEU A 443 23.63 27.54 -8.25
C LEU A 443 24.82 27.90 -7.36
N VAL A 444 26.00 27.33 -7.65
CA VAL A 444 27.23 27.57 -6.88
C VAL A 444 27.60 29.06 -6.89
N GLN A 445 27.50 29.73 -8.05
CA GLN A 445 27.83 31.15 -8.19
C GLN A 445 26.86 32.04 -7.41
N MET A 446 25.56 31.76 -7.48
CA MET A 446 24.53 32.56 -6.81
C MET A 446 24.59 32.45 -5.28
N GLY A 447 24.82 31.26 -4.73
CA GLY A 447 24.74 31.03 -3.28
C GLY A 447 26.03 31.29 -2.50
N ARG A 448 27.19 31.37 -3.17
CA ARG A 448 28.51 31.43 -2.51
C ARG A 448 28.65 32.57 -1.50
N SER A 449 28.17 33.77 -1.85
CA SER A 449 28.27 34.96 -0.99
C SER A 449 27.29 34.92 0.18
N SER A 450 26.20 34.18 0.06
CA SER A 450 25.16 34.03 1.08
C SER A 450 25.57 33.09 2.22
N VAL A 451 26.50 32.16 2.00
CA VAL A 451 26.89 31.17 3.03
C VAL A 451 27.30 31.82 4.35
N ALA A 452 28.19 32.81 4.32
CA ALA A 452 28.70 33.45 5.54
C ALA A 452 27.62 34.18 6.37
N PRO A 453 26.81 35.09 5.79
CA PRO A 453 25.72 35.71 6.54
C PRO A 453 24.68 34.69 7.01
N THR A 454 24.39 33.64 6.23
CA THR A 454 23.46 32.58 6.64
C THR A 454 23.98 31.79 7.85
N VAL A 455 25.28 31.44 7.91
CA VAL A 455 25.87 30.80 9.11
C VAL A 455 25.68 31.68 10.34
N GLN A 456 26.00 32.97 10.23
CA GLN A 456 25.91 33.90 11.35
C GLN A 456 24.46 34.04 11.85
N GLN A 457 23.51 34.23 10.93
CA GLN A 457 22.10 34.33 11.24
C GLN A 457 21.57 33.05 11.91
N LEU A 458 21.79 31.88 11.30
CA LEU A 458 21.30 30.61 11.82
C LEU A 458 21.89 30.27 13.20
N THR A 459 23.17 30.58 13.41
CA THR A 459 23.82 30.33 14.71
C THR A 459 23.16 31.15 15.82
N LEU A 460 22.85 32.43 15.56
CA LEU A 460 22.14 33.29 16.51
C LEU A 460 20.71 32.80 16.77
N GLU A 461 19.96 32.48 15.72
CA GLU A 461 18.58 31.96 15.83
C GLU A 461 18.55 30.65 16.65
N VAL A 462 19.41 29.68 16.31
CA VAL A 462 19.50 28.39 17.01
C VAL A 462 19.92 28.59 18.48
N GLY A 463 20.88 29.48 18.75
CA GLY A 463 21.28 29.81 20.11
C GLY A 463 20.16 30.38 20.97
N GLU A 464 19.34 31.27 20.40
CA GLU A 464 18.17 31.82 21.09
C GLU A 464 17.13 30.73 21.35
N ILE A 465 16.83 29.90 20.35
CA ILE A 465 15.85 28.80 20.44
C ILE A 465 16.25 27.83 21.57
N LEU A 466 17.48 27.33 21.55
CA LEU A 466 17.95 26.34 22.53
C LEU A 466 18.03 26.93 23.95
N THR A 467 18.38 28.22 24.06
CA THR A 467 18.37 28.93 25.35
C THR A 467 16.95 29.03 25.90
N GLN A 468 15.96 29.39 25.07
CA GLN A 468 14.56 29.46 25.50
C GLN A 468 14.01 28.07 25.82
N LEU A 469 14.33 27.05 25.03
CA LEU A 469 13.92 25.67 25.30
C LEU A 469 14.40 25.20 26.67
N THR A 470 15.67 25.47 27.01
CA THR A 470 16.24 25.10 28.31
C THR A 470 15.49 25.77 29.47
N LYS A 471 15.16 27.07 29.32
CA LYS A 471 14.35 27.80 30.31
C LYS A 471 12.95 27.22 30.45
N THR A 472 12.27 26.92 29.34
CA THR A 472 10.93 26.33 29.33
C THR A 472 10.93 24.93 29.96
N ARG A 473 11.96 24.11 29.69
CA ARG A 473 12.12 22.79 30.31
C ARG A 473 12.36 22.86 31.81
N SER A 474 13.13 23.84 32.28
CA SER A 474 13.31 24.07 33.73
C SER A 474 11.96 24.33 34.41
N LYS A 475 11.15 25.24 33.87
CA LYS A 475 9.80 25.51 34.40
C LYS A 475 8.88 24.30 34.33
N LEU A 476 9.00 23.52 33.27
CA LEU A 476 8.21 22.31 33.10
C LEU A 476 8.53 21.26 34.17
N ALA A 477 9.79 21.16 34.59
CA ALA A 477 10.19 20.29 35.69
C ALA A 477 9.58 20.75 37.02
N ASP A 478 9.53 22.07 37.28
CA ASP A 478 8.89 22.62 38.49
C ASP A 478 7.37 22.33 38.51
N ALA A 479 6.73 22.26 37.34
CA ALA A 479 5.31 21.96 37.21
C ALA A 479 4.95 20.47 37.31
N GLU A 480 5.92 19.55 37.32
CA GLU A 480 5.69 18.11 37.20
C GLU A 480 4.82 17.53 38.32
N GLN A 481 4.99 18.02 39.56
CA GLN A 481 4.20 17.60 40.72
C GLN A 481 2.84 18.32 40.81
N VAL A 482 2.72 19.52 40.24
CA VAL A 482 1.56 20.40 40.42
C VAL A 482 0.52 20.16 39.33
N ALA A 483 0.95 19.92 38.09
CA ALA A 483 0.08 19.81 36.92
C ALA A 483 0.56 18.69 35.97
N PRO A 484 0.44 17.41 36.33
CA PRO A 484 0.98 16.29 35.55
C PRO A 484 0.37 16.16 34.15
N SER A 485 -0.92 16.48 33.98
CA SER A 485 -1.58 16.46 32.67
C SER A 485 -1.05 17.53 31.71
N LEU A 486 -0.77 18.74 32.22
CA LEU A 486 -0.10 19.81 31.47
C LEU A 486 1.29 19.37 31.01
N VAL A 487 2.03 18.70 31.89
CA VAL A 487 3.40 18.27 31.61
C VAL A 487 3.48 17.33 30.42
N VAL A 488 2.54 16.38 30.32
CA VAL A 488 2.47 15.46 29.18
C VAL A 488 2.26 16.22 27.86
N GLU A 489 1.26 17.10 27.81
CA GLU A 489 0.95 17.84 26.58
C GLU A 489 2.08 18.80 26.19
N VAL A 490 2.67 19.51 27.16
CA VAL A 490 3.78 20.43 26.90
C VAL A 490 5.03 19.66 26.43
N LYS A 491 5.34 18.49 26.99
CA LYS A 491 6.44 17.63 26.49
C LYS A 491 6.23 17.31 25.00
N GLN A 492 5.03 16.89 24.62
CA GLN A 492 4.68 16.62 23.22
C GLN A 492 4.76 17.88 22.34
N GLN A 493 4.32 19.05 22.84
CA GLN A 493 4.46 20.30 22.08
C GLN A 493 5.92 20.67 21.87
N LEU A 494 6.78 20.55 22.89
CA LEU A 494 8.20 20.84 22.78
C LEU A 494 8.89 19.90 21.78
N GLU A 495 8.53 18.62 21.76
CA GLU A 495 9.03 17.66 20.76
C GLU A 495 8.59 18.02 19.34
N ARG A 496 7.37 18.54 19.15
CA ARG A 496 6.92 19.04 17.85
C ARG A 496 7.68 20.30 17.41
N LEU A 497 7.94 21.23 18.34
CA LEU A 497 8.61 22.51 18.05
C LEU A 497 10.12 22.36 17.82
N VAL A 498 10.79 21.56 18.66
CA VAL A 498 12.24 21.39 18.65
C VAL A 498 12.60 19.91 18.90
N ALA A 499 12.78 19.18 17.80
CA ALA A 499 13.31 17.82 17.75
C ALA A 499 14.70 17.79 17.10
N PRO A 500 15.44 16.68 17.15
CA PRO A 500 16.62 16.50 16.31
C PRO A 500 16.29 16.75 14.83
N GLY A 501 17.08 17.58 14.14
CA GLY A 501 16.81 17.97 12.75
C GLY A 501 15.90 19.19 12.58
N PHE A 502 15.51 19.87 13.68
CA PHE A 502 14.56 20.98 13.60
C PHE A 502 15.05 22.17 12.74
N VAL A 503 16.36 22.35 12.57
CA VAL A 503 16.90 23.50 11.83
C VAL A 503 16.58 23.37 10.34
N CYS A 504 16.78 22.18 9.76
CA CYS A 504 16.36 21.85 8.39
C CYS A 504 14.84 21.70 8.27
N ALA A 505 14.19 21.02 9.24
CA ALA A 505 12.78 20.68 9.14
C ALA A 505 11.84 21.90 9.29
N THR A 506 12.31 23.00 9.87
CA THR A 506 11.50 24.19 10.13
C THR A 506 11.69 25.23 9.01
N PRO A 507 10.61 25.64 8.31
CA PRO A 507 10.72 26.67 7.29
C PRO A 507 11.28 27.98 7.88
N PRO A 508 12.08 28.76 7.11
CA PRO A 508 12.82 29.92 7.65
C PRO A 508 11.95 30.94 8.39
N GLN A 509 10.76 31.23 7.85
CA GLN A 509 9.82 32.16 8.45
C GLN A 509 9.33 31.69 9.83
N TRP A 510 9.29 30.38 10.09
CA TRP A 510 8.87 29.78 11.36
C TRP A 510 10.01 29.57 12.32
N LEU A 511 11.23 29.32 11.83
CA LEU A 511 12.41 29.14 12.67
C LEU A 511 12.63 30.39 13.53
N SER A 512 12.53 31.58 12.92
CA SER A 512 12.61 32.88 13.62
C SER A 512 11.52 33.09 14.69
N GLN A 513 10.41 32.34 14.64
CA GLN A 513 9.29 32.46 15.58
C GLN A 513 9.37 31.45 16.73
N LEU A 514 10.22 30.42 16.63
CA LEU A 514 10.36 29.40 17.67
C LEU A 514 10.68 29.99 19.05
N PRO A 515 11.56 31.00 19.23
CA PRO A 515 11.77 31.62 20.54
C PRO A 515 10.49 32.20 21.14
N ARG A 516 9.61 32.81 20.32
CA ARG A 516 8.32 33.34 20.77
C ARG A 516 7.35 32.23 21.15
N PHE A 517 7.29 31.14 20.39
CA PHE A 517 6.47 29.99 20.74
C PHE A 517 6.93 29.35 22.06
N LEU A 518 8.24 29.15 22.24
CA LEU A 518 8.80 28.62 23.49
C LEU A 518 8.54 29.52 24.69
N ARG A 519 8.60 30.85 24.52
CA ARG A 519 8.18 31.81 25.54
C ARG A 519 6.68 31.71 25.85
N ALA A 520 5.83 31.55 24.85
CA ALA A 520 4.39 31.35 25.06
C ALA A 520 4.11 30.09 25.89
N VAL A 521 4.85 29.01 25.63
CA VAL A 521 4.80 27.78 26.44
C VAL A 521 5.24 28.04 27.88
N ALA A 522 6.37 28.73 28.09
CA ALA A 522 6.84 29.08 29.43
C ALA A 522 5.81 29.90 30.22
N LEU A 523 5.15 30.87 29.57
CA LEU A 523 4.07 31.66 30.19
C LEU A 523 2.83 30.84 30.49
N ARG A 524 2.49 29.89 29.63
CA ARG A 524 1.39 28.96 29.86
C ARG A 524 1.66 28.12 31.11
N ILE A 525 2.87 27.59 31.27
CA ILE A 525 3.27 26.83 32.45
C ILE A 525 3.05 27.66 33.73
N ASP A 526 3.57 28.90 33.76
CA ASP A 526 3.41 29.78 34.92
C ASP A 526 1.92 30.02 35.27
N LYS A 527 1.09 30.30 34.26
CA LYS A 527 -0.35 30.57 34.44
C LYS A 527 -1.11 29.33 34.88
N ALA A 528 -0.79 28.16 34.31
CA ALA A 528 -1.44 26.90 34.63
C ALA A 528 -1.09 26.39 36.03
N MET A 529 0.08 26.74 36.58
CA MET A 529 0.40 26.45 37.99
C MET A 529 -0.47 27.25 38.98
N ILE A 530 -1.01 28.40 38.56
CA ILE A 530 -1.90 29.24 39.37
C ILE A 530 -3.36 28.83 39.18
N ASP A 531 -3.78 28.63 37.93
CA ASP A 531 -5.17 28.27 37.57
C ASP A 531 -5.20 27.14 36.52
N PRO A 532 -5.08 25.86 36.97
CA PRO A 532 -5.08 24.71 36.08
C PRO A 532 -6.39 24.52 35.31
N GLU A 533 -7.52 24.93 35.91
CA GLU A 533 -8.84 24.76 35.30
C GLU A 533 -9.05 25.72 34.12
N GLN A 534 -8.57 26.96 34.25
CA GLN A 534 -8.56 27.90 33.13
C GLN A 534 -7.63 27.45 32.00
N ASP A 535 -6.47 26.85 32.31
CA ASP A 535 -5.61 26.24 31.29
C ASP A 535 -6.35 25.11 30.54
N ARG A 536 -7.03 24.23 31.28
CA ARG A 536 -7.82 23.13 30.71
C ARG A 536 -8.92 23.64 29.75
N MET A 537 -9.65 24.68 30.14
CA MET A 537 -10.64 25.31 29.26
C MET A 537 -10.01 25.90 27.99
N ARG A 538 -8.81 26.48 28.09
CA ARG A 538 -8.05 26.99 26.95
C ARG A 538 -7.54 25.87 26.04
N CYS A 539 -7.13 24.74 26.59
CA CYS A 539 -6.72 23.54 25.83
C CYS A 539 -7.83 23.05 24.93
N ASN A 540 -9.06 22.95 25.44
CA ASN A 540 -10.23 22.50 24.68
C ASN A 540 -10.50 23.34 23.42
N ARG A 541 -10.02 24.59 23.37
CA ARG A 541 -10.14 25.45 22.19
C ARG A 541 -9.12 25.13 21.11
N VAL A 542 -7.96 24.59 21.47
CA VAL A 542 -6.85 24.30 20.56
C VAL A 542 -6.90 22.86 20.08
N GLU A 543 -7.30 21.94 20.95
CA GLU A 543 -7.31 20.49 20.71
C GLU A 543 -7.91 20.06 19.36
N PRO A 544 -9.06 20.61 18.92
CA PRO A 544 -9.66 20.19 17.65
C PRO A 544 -8.76 20.45 16.43
N PHE A 545 -7.89 21.46 16.50
CA PHE A 545 -6.98 21.81 15.41
C PHE A 545 -5.69 20.98 15.44
N LEU A 546 -5.25 20.56 16.63
CA LEU A 546 -4.12 19.64 16.77
C LEU A 546 -4.49 18.22 16.35
N ALA A 547 -5.67 17.75 16.77
CA ALA A 547 -6.18 16.43 16.42
C ALA A 547 -6.14 16.19 14.90
N ARG A 548 -6.53 17.20 14.11
CA ARG A 548 -6.46 17.17 12.64
C ARG A 548 -5.06 16.91 12.07
N LEU A 549 -4.00 17.38 12.72
CA LEU A 549 -2.63 17.09 12.26
C LEU A 549 -2.24 15.64 12.53
N HIS A 550 -2.77 15.05 13.60
CA HIS A 550 -2.52 13.65 13.95
C HIS A 550 -3.23 12.66 13.02
N THR A 551 -4.24 13.12 12.27
CA THR A 551 -4.95 12.34 11.24
C THR A 551 -4.33 12.47 9.85
N LEU A 552 -3.10 12.98 9.72
CA LEU A 552 -2.42 13.09 8.44
C LEU A 552 -1.20 12.17 8.41
N GLY A 553 -1.05 11.45 7.30
CA GLY A 553 0.16 10.68 7.02
C GLY A 553 1.33 11.56 6.59
N SER A 554 2.54 10.99 6.62
CA SER A 554 3.80 11.73 6.49
C SER A 554 3.93 12.54 5.19
N SER A 555 3.44 12.03 4.06
CA SER A 555 3.51 12.76 2.77
C SER A 555 2.68 14.04 2.78
N THR A 556 1.44 13.97 3.26
CA THR A 556 0.52 15.12 3.33
C THR A 556 0.97 16.13 4.39
N LEU A 557 1.57 15.66 5.49
CA LEU A 557 2.21 16.51 6.50
C LEU A 557 3.33 17.39 5.92
N CYS A 558 4.00 16.93 4.87
CA CYS A 558 5.04 17.68 4.17
C CYS A 558 4.49 18.66 3.11
N SER A 559 3.18 18.61 2.80
CA SER A 559 2.60 19.52 1.80
C SER A 559 2.64 20.98 2.30
N PRO A 560 3.01 21.97 1.45
CA PRO A 560 3.16 23.36 1.91
C PRO A 560 1.91 23.94 2.62
N PRO A 561 0.68 23.67 2.16
CA PRO A 561 -0.53 24.17 2.83
C PRO A 561 -0.76 23.56 4.23
N VAL A 562 -0.43 22.27 4.42
CA VAL A 562 -0.52 21.58 5.73
C VAL A 562 0.58 22.06 6.66
N VAL A 563 1.80 22.24 6.16
CA VAL A 563 2.90 22.84 6.91
C VAL A 563 2.47 24.22 7.42
N ASP A 564 1.89 25.06 6.57
CA ASP A 564 1.41 26.39 6.98
C ASP A 564 0.27 26.33 8.01
N TYR A 565 -0.67 25.37 7.86
CA TYR A 565 -1.71 25.11 8.85
C TYR A 565 -1.12 24.73 10.22
N ARG A 566 -0.17 23.77 10.24
CA ARG A 566 0.54 23.34 11.45
C ARG A 566 1.15 24.51 12.21
N TRP A 567 1.77 25.46 11.51
CA TRP A 567 2.32 26.66 12.15
C TRP A 567 1.27 27.70 12.55
N LEU A 568 0.14 27.81 11.83
CA LEU A 568 -0.99 28.61 12.31
C LEU A 568 -1.57 28.07 13.63
N VAL A 569 -1.54 26.76 13.86
CA VAL A 569 -1.98 26.19 15.13
C VAL A 569 -1.08 26.69 16.27
N GLU A 570 0.23 26.77 16.08
CA GLU A 570 1.15 27.36 17.06
C GLU A 570 0.90 28.87 17.27
N GLU A 571 0.58 29.64 16.22
CA GLU A 571 0.14 31.04 16.38
C GLU A 571 -1.15 31.15 17.18
N TYR A 572 -2.10 30.24 16.95
CA TYR A 572 -3.35 30.22 17.70
C TYR A 572 -3.10 29.90 19.17
N ARG A 573 -2.17 28.99 19.48
CA ARG A 573 -1.72 28.73 20.86
C ARG A 573 -1.18 29.99 21.51
N VAL A 574 -0.38 30.81 20.81
CA VAL A 574 0.06 32.11 21.34
C VAL A 574 -1.15 33.01 21.66
N SER A 575 -2.13 33.09 20.77
CA SER A 575 -3.34 33.91 20.98
C SER A 575 -4.21 33.43 22.16
N VAL A 576 -4.17 32.14 22.47
CA VAL A 576 -4.98 31.54 23.53
C VAL A 576 -4.28 31.63 24.89
N PHE A 577 -2.98 31.34 24.95
CA PHE A 577 -2.25 31.18 26.20
C PHE A 577 -1.36 32.38 26.57
N ALA A 578 -0.90 33.17 25.59
CA ALA A 578 0.12 34.21 25.80
C ALA A 578 -0.16 35.47 24.94
N GLN A 579 -1.36 36.04 25.08
CA GLN A 579 -1.82 37.22 24.31
C GLN A 579 -0.85 38.42 24.35
N GLU A 580 -0.16 38.60 25.48
CA GLU A 580 0.84 39.64 25.69
C GLU A 580 2.04 39.57 24.73
N LEU A 581 2.34 38.39 24.17
CA LEU A 581 3.43 38.23 23.20
C LEU A 581 3.04 38.65 21.77
N LYS A 582 1.73 38.87 21.52
CA LYS A 582 1.14 39.13 20.21
C LYS A 582 1.40 38.01 19.18
N THR A 583 0.58 37.95 18.13
CA THR A 583 0.75 36.97 17.04
C THR A 583 1.55 37.58 15.89
N SER A 584 2.34 36.78 15.17
CA SER A 584 3.13 37.28 14.03
C SER A 584 2.25 37.65 12.83
N ARG A 585 1.11 36.98 12.73
CA ARG A 585 0.05 37.22 11.75
C ARG A 585 -1.31 37.02 12.42
N PRO A 586 -2.39 37.61 11.87
CA PRO A 586 -3.69 37.48 12.51
C PRO A 586 -4.23 36.06 12.35
N VAL A 587 -4.66 35.45 13.45
CA VAL A 587 -5.12 34.06 13.56
C VAL A 587 -6.41 33.99 14.38
N SER A 588 -7.30 33.08 14.02
CA SER A 588 -8.54 32.76 14.73
C SER A 588 -8.99 31.34 14.38
N SER A 589 -9.97 30.80 15.09
CA SER A 589 -10.60 29.52 14.75
C SER A 589 -11.08 29.48 13.29
N ASP A 590 -11.76 30.53 12.84
CA ASP A 590 -12.29 30.62 11.47
C ASP A 590 -11.19 30.66 10.41
N ARG A 591 -10.04 31.25 10.74
CA ARG A 591 -8.88 31.28 9.83
C ARG A 591 -8.19 29.93 9.76
N LEU A 592 -8.08 29.23 10.89
CA LEU A 592 -7.60 27.84 10.89
C LEU A 592 -8.52 26.96 10.06
N GLU A 593 -9.84 27.10 10.19
CA GLU A 593 -10.80 26.34 9.42
C GLU A 593 -10.64 26.56 7.90
N LYS A 594 -10.54 27.82 7.48
CA LYS A 594 -10.29 28.16 6.07
C LYS A 594 -8.97 27.60 5.55
N GLN A 595 -7.90 27.67 6.35
CA GLN A 595 -6.59 27.12 5.94
C GLN A 595 -6.63 25.59 5.86
N TRP A 596 -7.33 24.92 6.79
CA TRP A 596 -7.53 23.48 6.75
C TRP A 596 -8.24 23.05 5.46
N GLN A 597 -9.34 23.72 5.10
CA GLN A 597 -10.05 23.45 3.85
C GLN A 597 -9.18 23.66 2.62
N ARG A 598 -8.30 24.67 2.62
CA ARG A 598 -7.32 24.89 1.55
C ARG A 598 -6.34 23.73 1.46
N ALA A 599 -5.81 23.29 2.61
CA ALA A 599 -4.83 22.21 2.67
C ALA A 599 -5.39 20.87 2.18
N MET A 600 -6.64 20.55 2.52
CA MET A 600 -7.31 19.33 2.07
C MET A 600 -7.73 19.36 0.59
N ARG A 601 -7.84 20.54 -0.03
CA ARG A 601 -8.16 20.66 -1.47
C ARG A 601 -6.93 20.46 -2.35
N SER A 602 -5.77 20.97 -1.94
CA SER A 602 -4.52 20.83 -2.70
C SER A 602 -4.02 19.40 -2.80
N ASP A 603 -4.28 18.58 -1.79
CA ASP A 603 -3.88 17.16 -1.77
C ASP A 603 -4.72 16.29 -2.74
N ARG A 604 -5.85 16.80 -3.26
CA ARG A 604 -6.68 16.10 -4.25
C ARG A 604 -6.24 16.30 -5.70
N THR A 605 -5.29 17.22 -5.94
CA THR A 605 -4.85 17.64 -7.28
C THR A 605 -3.44 17.17 -7.66
N THR A 606 -2.75 16.53 -6.73
CA THR A 606 -1.44 15.87 -6.89
C THR A 606 -1.63 14.38 -6.66
#